data_AF-A0A966I1T0-F1
#
_entry.id   AF-A0A966I1T0-F1
#
_cell.length_a   1.000
_cell.length_b   1.000
_cell.length_c   1.000
_cell.angle_alpha   90.00
_cell.angle_beta   90.00
_cell.angle_gamma   90.00
#
_symmetry.space_group_name_H-M   'P 1'
#
loop_
_entity.id
_entity.type
_entity.pdbx_description
1 polymer ?
#
loop_
_entity_poly.entity_id
_entity_poly.type
_entity_poly.pdbx_seq_one_letter_code
_entity_poly.pdbx_strand_id
1 'polypeptide(L)' 'DLEVRILDFERQWWKYAGVKDAAIKELFNLSAKQYYELLNNLIDRPDALAVSPLLIKRLRRLREARVSSRSL' A
#
# COMPACT_ATOMS: atom_id res chain seq x y z
N ASP A 1 -4.70 13.61 -6.04
CA ASP A 1 -5.86 13.08 -5.26
C ASP A 1 -5.83 11.59 -4.96
N LEU A 2 -5.72 10.73 -5.98
CA LEU A 2 -5.74 9.26 -5.79
C LEU A 2 -4.68 8.77 -4.79
N GLU A 3 -3.48 9.33 -4.91
CA GLU A 3 -2.29 9.01 -4.11
C GLU A 3 -2.51 9.25 -2.60
N VAL A 4 -3.09 10.41 -2.26
CA VAL A 4 -3.44 10.78 -0.88
C VAL A 4 -4.54 9.86 -0.35
N ARG A 5 -5.55 9.55 -1.17
CA ARG A 5 -6.63 8.61 -0.79
C ARG A 5 -6.11 7.20 -0.54
N ILE A 6 -5.14 6.73 -1.32
CA ILE A 6 -4.48 5.44 -1.13
C ILE A 6 -3.69 5.42 0.19
N LEU A 7 -2.92 6.47 0.48
CA LEU A 7 -2.16 6.57 1.72
C LEU A 7 -3.07 6.62 2.96
N ASP A 8 -4.16 7.38 2.89
CA ASP A 8 -5.14 7.46 3.99
C ASP A 8 -5.86 6.11 4.19
N PHE A 9 -6.22 5.43 3.10
CA PHE A 9 -6.79 4.09 3.14
C PHE A 9 -5.84 3.07 3.77
N GLU A 10 -4.56 3.06 3.37
CA GLU A 10 -3.52 2.20 3.96
C GLU A 10 -3.32 2.46 5.46
N ARG A 11 -3.47 3.72 5.90
CA ARG A 11 -3.38 4.11 7.31
C ARG A 11 -4.50 3.51 8.17
N GLN A 12 -5.67 3.28 7.59
CA GLN A 12 -6.84 2.72 8.31
C GLN A 12 -7.00 1.20 8.09
N TRP A 13 -6.35 0.65 7.07
CA TRP A 13 -6.54 -0.74 6.64
C TRP A 13 -6.09 -1.81 7.66
N TRP A 14 -5.07 -1.53 8.48
CA TRP A 14 -4.55 -2.49 9.47
C TRP A 14 -5.61 -2.97 10.48
N LYS A 15 -6.74 -2.26 10.62
CA LYS A 15 -7.86 -2.64 11.48
C LYS A 15 -8.82 -3.65 10.84
N TYR A 16 -8.78 -3.81 9.51
CA TYR A 16 -9.78 -4.55 8.72
C TYR A 16 -9.18 -5.77 7.98
N ALA A 17 -8.17 -6.43 8.56
CA ALA A 17 -7.30 -7.44 7.95
C ALA A 17 -7.97 -8.76 7.45
N GLY A 18 -9.03 -8.67 6.64
CA GLY A 18 -9.72 -9.80 6.02
C GLY A 18 -10.23 -9.54 4.58
N VAL A 19 -10.48 -8.29 4.16
CA VAL A 19 -11.15 -8.00 2.86
C VAL A 19 -10.50 -6.90 2.01
N LYS A 20 -9.17 -6.77 2.06
CA LYS A 20 -8.44 -5.64 1.43
C LYS A 20 -8.70 -5.54 -0.05
N ASP A 21 -8.57 -6.68 -0.69
CA ASP A 21 -8.62 -6.77 -2.14
C ASP A 21 -10.01 -6.45 -2.68
N ALA A 22 -11.07 -6.76 -1.92
CA ALA A 22 -12.44 -6.38 -2.25
C ALA A 22 -12.67 -4.86 -2.08
N ALA A 23 -12.26 -4.31 -0.94
CA ALA A 23 -12.41 -2.88 -0.66
C ALA A 23 -11.60 -2.00 -1.63
N ILE A 24 -10.39 -2.44 -2.02
CA ILE A 24 -9.59 -1.77 -3.05
C ILE A 24 -10.37 -1.68 -4.36
N LYS A 25 -10.98 -2.80 -4.77
CA LYS A 25 -11.75 -2.87 -6.01
C LYS A 25 -13.01 -2.01 -5.96
N GLU A 26 -13.70 -1.95 -4.82
CA GLU A 26 -14.89 -1.10 -4.69
C GLU A 26 -14.55 0.40 -4.56
N LEU A 27 -13.52 0.77 -3.80
CA LEU A 27 -13.20 2.17 -3.52
C LEU A 27 -12.40 2.86 -4.62
N PHE A 28 -11.49 2.12 -5.25
CA PHE A 28 -10.59 2.66 -6.27
C PHE A 28 -10.94 2.15 -7.67
N ASN A 29 -11.86 1.19 -7.78
CA ASN A 29 -12.19 0.56 -9.07
C ASN A 29 -10.96 -0.09 -9.75
N LEU A 30 -9.97 -0.49 -8.93
CA LEU A 30 -8.70 -1.08 -9.37
C LEU A 30 -8.63 -2.56 -9.00
N SER A 31 -7.97 -3.35 -9.85
CA SER A 31 -7.61 -4.71 -9.45
C SER A 31 -6.54 -4.67 -8.36
N ALA A 32 -6.56 -5.64 -7.43
CA ALA A 32 -5.56 -5.75 -6.37
C ALA A 32 -4.13 -5.69 -6.91
N LYS A 33 -3.87 -6.35 -8.06
CA LYS A 33 -2.57 -6.30 -8.74
C LYS A 33 -2.16 -4.87 -9.11
N GLN A 34 -3.03 -4.14 -9.82
CA GLN A 34 -2.78 -2.76 -10.25
C GLN A 34 -2.61 -1.83 -9.04
N TYR A 35 -3.38 -2.06 -7.98
CA TYR A 35 -3.26 -1.31 -6.74
C TYR A 35 -1.89 -1.51 -6.10
N TYR A 36 -1.40 -2.75 -5.97
CA TYR A 36 -0.08 -3.00 -5.41
C TYR A 36 1.05 -2.49 -6.31
N GLU A 37 0.89 -2.52 -7.64
CA GLU A 37 1.85 -1.91 -8.58
C GLU A 37 1.90 -0.38 -8.41
N LEU A 38 0.74 0.26 -8.35
CA LEU A 38 0.66 1.71 -8.15
C LEU A 38 1.17 2.11 -6.77
N LEU A 39 0.82 1.37 -5.72
CA LEU A 39 1.35 1.55 -4.37
C LEU A 39 2.87 1.39 -4.35
N ASN A 40 3.43 0.38 -5.01
CA ASN A 40 4.88 0.20 -5.11
C ASN A 40 5.56 1.39 -5.81
N ASN A 41 5.01 1.88 -6.92
CA ASN A 41 5.53 3.08 -7.55
C ASN A 41 5.41 4.31 -6.63
N LEU A 42 4.31 4.41 -5.88
CA LEU A 42 4.06 5.51 -4.96
C LEU A 42 5.05 5.54 -3.79
N ILE A 43 5.29 4.38 -3.15
CA ILE A 43 6.25 4.26 -2.04
C ILE A 43 7.69 4.52 -2.49
N ASP A 44 7.98 4.42 -3.78
CA ASP A 44 9.28 4.73 -4.39
C ASP A 44 9.44 6.22 -4.76
N ARG A 45 8.34 6.98 -4.81
CA ARG A 45 8.39 8.43 -5.08
C ARG A 45 8.68 9.24 -3.81
N PRO A 46 9.46 10.33 -3.94
CA PRO A 46 9.75 11.24 -2.82
C PRO A 46 8.50 11.99 -2.34
N ASP A 47 7.50 12.19 -3.21
CA ASP A 47 6.24 12.87 -2.87
C ASP A 47 5.46 12.13 -1.77
N ALA A 48 5.44 10.80 -1.84
CA ALA A 48 4.73 9.99 -0.87
C ALA A 48 5.47 9.93 0.48
N LEU A 49 6.80 10.05 0.47
CA LEU A 49 7.63 10.25 1.67
C LEU A 49 7.33 11.59 2.36
N ALA A 50 7.06 12.65 1.60
CA ALA A 50 6.71 13.96 2.15
C ALA A 50 5.32 13.94 2.84
N VAL A 51 4.37 13.19 2.28
CA VAL A 51 3.00 13.10 2.82
C VAL A 51 2.92 12.17 4.04
N SER A 52 3.60 11.01 4.03
CA SER A 52 3.48 10.01 5.11
C SER A 52 4.72 9.13 5.27
N PRO A 53 5.83 9.68 5.78
CA PRO A 53 7.13 8.99 5.80
C PRO A 53 7.14 7.71 6.64
N LEU A 54 6.41 7.67 7.75
CA LEU A 54 6.35 6.51 8.65
C LEU A 54 5.58 5.33 8.03
N LEU A 55 4.50 5.62 7.31
CA LEU A 55 3.71 4.60 6.62
C LEU A 55 4.52 3.98 5.48
N ILE A 56 5.20 4.81 4.69
CA ILE A 56 6.06 4.38 3.58
C ILE A 56 7.17 3.44 4.09
N LYS A 57 7.88 3.82 5.16
CA LYS A 57 8.94 3.01 5.76
C LYS A 57 8.41 1.66 6.27
N ARG A 58 7.22 1.64 6.87
CA ARG A 58 6.59 0.39 7.35
C ARG A 58 6.17 -0.51 6.19
N LEU A 59 5.59 0.03 5.13
CA LEU A 59 5.18 -0.72 3.93
C LEU A 59 6.39 -1.31 3.21
N ARG A 60 7.48 -0.53 3.05
CA ARG A 60 8.76 -1.02 2.50
C ARG A 60 9.29 -2.21 3.30
N ARG A 61 9.33 -2.10 4.62
CA ARG A 61 9.79 -3.20 5.49
C ARG A 61 8.90 -4.45 5.41
N LEU A 62 7.58 -4.29 5.33
CA LEU A 62 6.65 -5.43 5.15
C LEU A 62 6.84 -6.12 3.79
N ARG A 63 7.14 -5.37 2.73
CA ARG A 63 7.48 -5.91 1.41
C ARG A 63 8.76 -6.74 1.50
N GLU A 64 9.81 -6.20 2.11
CA GLU A 64 11.08 -6.92 2.32
C GLU A 64 10.88 -8.20 3.12
N ALA A 65 10.08 -8.15 4.20
CA ALA A 65 9.74 -9.32 4.99
C ALA A 65 9.03 -10.39 4.16
N ARG A 66 8.03 -10.02 3.34
CA ARG A 66 7.32 -10.96 2.45
C ARG A 66 8.20 -11.58 1.38
N VAL A 67 9.15 -10.81 0.83
CA VAL A 67 10.10 -11.31 -0.17
C VAL A 67 11.08 -12.27 0.48
N SER A 68 11.60 -11.94 1.67
CA SER A 68 12.51 -12.80 2.42
C SER A 68 11.85 -14.11 2.86
N SER A 69 10.56 -14.12 3.20
CA SER A 69 9.82 -15.35 3.54
C SER A 69 9.60 -16.31 2.36
N ARG A 70 9.87 -15.88 1.13
CA ARG A 70 9.76 -16.70 -0.09
C ARG A 70 11.08 -17.33 -0.52
N SER A 71 12.17 -17.08 0.21
CA SER A 71 13.53 -17.52 -0.13
C SER A 71 14.08 -18.60 0.81
N LEU A 72 13.22 -19.29 1.57
CA LEU A 72 13.58 -20.44 2.42
C LEU A 72 12.84 -21.69 1.95
#